data_AF-A0A7C5J323-F1
#
_entry.id   AF-A0A7C5J323-F1
#
_cell.length_a   1.000
_cell.length_b   1.000
_cell.length_c   1.000
_cell.angle_alpha   90.00
_cell.angle_beta   90.00
_cell.angle_gamma   90.00
#
_symmetry.space_group_name_H-M   'P 1'
#
loop_
_entity.id
_entity.type
_entity.pdbx_description
1 polymer ?
#
loop_
_entity_poly.entity_id
_entity_poly.type
_entity_poly.pdbx_seq_one_letter_code
_entity_poly.pdbx_strand_id
1 'polypeptide(L)'
;VGAAGSSMRLDAGAGAVPFGHLNQGLLDAATHGILHDELSRWSDQIGDDVVGYPHRLDVLFNGPAPAAGEVCCESRFVGFHDNNTRLPAFRIQLTVDGRLFADMRLVEILMPKGPLGMAAPSARRRFLAERRAAPSVGLSRADGEVTVLTPGDVSLSDWFPSTIRAVYGTDDPRQIAVAEHVARRTGAHPSAIQVRGQLAFDAHDPLIAHPVRVEEGELITVRSDGAPRLTVSPVAEFWRAYFDVGPWPVEELYYALVEQFVAGFHVEDPDALRALHGRGVLYLGNHQVGIESLIFSIVASALQGSPTLTLAKKEHRTSWLGELISHCFTWPGVEDPGVITYFDREDPTSLPRIVQELAGRAGRGKGAKSRSLMVHVEGTRAHSARHRVEKMSGVFCDLAISAGIPIVPVRFTGGLPVEPVAEKLEYPTGMGRQDYWLGTPIPPSELEDLGYKERIERVVQAVNALGPSADVPHPPDPELAAAVDARTRRSSVPFGLATLLEVLSAREHGPEVAALLSAVEHGAAIPADDARGRWIAGLASVFTKPRAC
;
A
#
# COMPACT_ATOMS: atom_id res chain seq x y z
N VAL A 1 -26.68 -23.29 27.29
CA VAL A 1 -25.35 -23.88 27.04
C VAL A 1 -24.48 -23.62 28.25
N GLY A 2 -23.80 -24.64 28.79
CA GLY A 2 -22.92 -24.53 29.97
C GLY A 2 -22.92 -25.81 30.81
N ALA A 3 -22.63 -25.72 32.11
CA ALA A 3 -22.53 -26.88 33.02
C ALA A 3 -23.76 -27.80 33.03
N ALA A 4 -24.96 -27.26 32.81
CA ALA A 4 -26.21 -28.03 32.70
C ALA A 4 -26.42 -28.70 31.32
N GLY A 5 -25.55 -28.40 30.34
CA GLY A 5 -25.65 -28.85 28.96
C GLY A 5 -26.07 -27.80 27.94
N SER A 6 -26.24 -28.25 26.71
CA SER A 6 -26.85 -27.53 25.59
C SER A 6 -27.96 -28.36 24.94
N SER A 7 -28.97 -27.67 24.44
CA SER A 7 -30.09 -28.24 23.68
C SER A 7 -30.25 -27.45 22.39
N MET A 8 -30.37 -28.13 21.25
CA MET A 8 -30.57 -27.52 19.94
C MET A 8 -31.65 -28.27 19.16
N ARG A 9 -32.35 -27.56 18.27
CA ARG A 9 -33.22 -28.15 17.24
C ARG A 9 -32.54 -27.94 15.90
N LEU A 10 -32.24 -29.02 15.21
CA LEU A 10 -31.58 -29.04 13.90
C LEU A 10 -32.61 -29.46 12.84
N ASP A 11 -32.48 -28.96 11.63
CA ASP A 11 -33.27 -29.43 10.49
C ASP A 11 -32.38 -30.29 9.59
N ALA A 12 -32.71 -31.58 9.48
CA ALA A 12 -31.95 -32.55 8.70
C ALA A 12 -32.00 -32.29 7.19
N GLY A 13 -32.97 -31.52 6.70
CA GLY A 13 -33.09 -31.15 5.28
C GLY A 13 -32.50 -29.78 4.95
N ALA A 14 -32.05 -29.01 5.95
CA ALA A 14 -31.51 -27.67 5.76
C ALA A 14 -30.00 -27.67 5.46
N GLY A 15 -29.53 -26.58 4.86
CA GLY A 15 -28.11 -26.36 4.56
C GLY A 15 -27.72 -26.72 3.12
N ALA A 16 -26.45 -26.48 2.80
CA ALA A 16 -25.88 -26.71 1.46
C ALA A 16 -24.93 -27.93 1.41
N VAL A 17 -24.68 -28.59 2.55
CA VAL A 17 -23.83 -29.78 2.60
C VAL A 17 -24.57 -30.94 1.96
N PRO A 18 -24.01 -31.62 0.94
CA PRO A 18 -24.63 -32.79 0.35
C PRO A 18 -24.92 -33.87 1.41
N PHE A 19 -26.08 -34.54 1.30
CA PHE A 19 -26.51 -35.56 2.27
C PHE A 19 -25.46 -36.65 2.53
N GLY A 20 -24.69 -37.03 1.50
CA GLY A 20 -23.63 -38.03 1.61
C GLY A 20 -24.17 -39.39 2.06
N HIS A 21 -23.67 -39.92 3.19
CA HIS A 21 -24.04 -41.26 3.69
C HIS A 21 -24.75 -41.23 5.04
N LEU A 22 -24.41 -40.24 5.87
CA LEU A 22 -24.88 -40.16 7.25
C LEU A 22 -25.50 -38.79 7.56
N ASN A 23 -25.80 -38.00 6.52
CA ASN A 23 -26.12 -36.59 6.65
C ASN A 23 -24.98 -35.83 7.34
N GLN A 24 -23.82 -35.72 6.66
CA GLN A 24 -22.62 -35.12 7.22
C GLN A 24 -22.85 -33.69 7.73
N GLY A 25 -23.70 -32.90 7.06
CA GLY A 25 -24.07 -31.56 7.50
C GLY A 25 -24.79 -31.57 8.85
N LEU A 26 -25.69 -32.52 9.08
CA LEU A 26 -26.37 -32.69 10.38
C LEU A 26 -25.38 -33.09 11.49
N LEU A 27 -24.44 -34.00 11.20
CA LEU A 27 -23.44 -34.43 12.18
C LEU A 27 -22.47 -33.32 12.56
N ASP A 28 -22.05 -32.50 11.60
CA ASP A 28 -21.24 -31.30 11.83
C ASP A 28 -22.02 -30.30 12.71
N ALA A 29 -23.26 -29.98 12.32
CA ALA A 29 -24.15 -29.09 13.06
C ALA A 29 -24.37 -29.52 14.52
N ALA A 30 -24.36 -30.83 14.81
CA ALA A 30 -24.50 -31.35 16.17
C ALA A 30 -23.37 -30.92 17.12
N THR A 31 -22.17 -30.66 16.59
CA THR A 31 -21.02 -30.23 17.41
C THR A 31 -21.14 -28.79 17.89
N HIS A 32 -21.86 -27.93 17.17
CA HIS A 32 -22.05 -26.50 17.49
C HIS A 32 -22.81 -26.23 18.81
N GLY A 33 -23.40 -27.26 19.43
CA GLY A 33 -23.96 -27.15 20.77
C GLY A 33 -22.88 -26.93 21.83
N ILE A 34 -21.64 -27.29 21.51
CA ILE A 34 -20.46 -27.09 22.33
C ILE A 34 -19.79 -25.79 21.92
N LEU A 35 -19.71 -24.84 22.86
CA LEU A 35 -18.95 -23.60 22.66
C LEU A 35 -17.45 -23.89 22.84
N HIS A 36 -16.81 -24.40 21.79
CA HIS A 36 -15.43 -24.88 21.81
C HIS A 36 -14.39 -23.83 22.27
N ASP A 37 -14.70 -22.54 22.12
CA ASP A 37 -13.86 -21.43 22.58
C ASP A 37 -14.29 -20.85 23.94
N GLU A 38 -15.31 -21.40 24.60
CA GLU A 38 -15.79 -20.98 25.92
C GLU A 38 -16.05 -22.19 26.85
N LEU A 39 -15.13 -23.18 26.83
CA LEU A 39 -15.29 -24.42 27.59
C LEU A 39 -15.31 -24.24 29.13
N SER A 40 -14.80 -23.11 29.64
CA SER A 40 -14.93 -22.72 31.05
C SER A 40 -16.39 -22.60 31.52
N ARG A 41 -17.35 -22.43 30.59
CA ARG A 41 -18.79 -22.46 30.90
C ARG A 41 -19.30 -23.86 31.25
N TRP A 42 -18.58 -24.91 30.87
CA TRP A 42 -18.97 -26.31 31.08
C TRP A 42 -18.35 -26.90 32.34
N SER A 43 -17.16 -26.45 32.74
CA SER A 43 -16.49 -26.84 33.98
C SER A 43 -15.56 -25.74 34.46
N ASP A 44 -15.59 -25.48 35.76
CA ASP A 44 -14.68 -24.60 36.50
C ASP A 44 -13.22 -25.07 36.50
N GLN A 45 -12.96 -26.33 36.13
CA GLN A 45 -11.62 -26.89 35.96
C GLN A 45 -10.99 -26.53 34.61
N ILE A 46 -11.74 -25.92 33.69
CA ILE A 46 -11.26 -25.49 32.38
C ILE A 46 -11.07 -23.97 32.41
N GLY A 47 -9.85 -23.51 32.12
CA GLY A 47 -9.52 -22.09 32.02
C GLY A 47 -10.24 -21.40 30.86
N ASP A 48 -10.32 -20.07 30.92
CA ASP A 48 -10.81 -19.24 29.81
C ASP A 48 -9.74 -18.98 28.73
N ASP A 49 -8.50 -19.38 29.00
CA ASP A 49 -7.30 -19.23 28.19
C ASP A 49 -7.06 -20.38 27.19
N VAL A 50 -7.97 -21.35 27.14
CA VAL A 50 -7.89 -22.54 26.29
C VAL A 50 -9.09 -22.71 25.37
N VAL A 51 -8.86 -23.37 24.24
CA VAL A 51 -9.86 -23.75 23.23
C VAL A 51 -9.82 -25.26 23.03
N GLY A 52 -10.97 -25.88 22.80
CA GLY A 52 -11.09 -27.30 22.48
C GLY A 52 -10.85 -27.56 21.00
N TYR A 53 -10.00 -28.55 20.71
CA TYR A 53 -9.85 -29.11 19.37
C TYR A 53 -10.22 -30.59 19.37
N PRO A 54 -10.91 -31.11 18.33
CA PRO A 54 -11.27 -32.52 18.26
C PRO A 54 -10.04 -33.43 18.37
N HIS A 55 -10.03 -34.32 19.37
CA HIS A 55 -8.97 -35.31 19.58
C HIS A 55 -9.43 -36.71 19.20
N ARG A 56 -10.67 -37.06 19.58
CA ARG A 56 -11.27 -38.36 19.28
C ARG A 56 -12.79 -38.22 19.25
N LEU A 57 -13.43 -38.89 18.31
CA LEU A 57 -14.88 -38.98 18.22
C LEU A 57 -15.28 -40.45 18.12
N ASP A 58 -16.00 -40.95 19.12
CA ASP A 58 -16.65 -42.25 19.08
C ASP A 58 -18.12 -42.03 18.72
N VAL A 59 -18.66 -42.76 17.75
CA VAL A 59 -20.06 -42.60 17.31
C VAL A 59 -20.77 -43.95 17.22
N LEU A 60 -21.99 -44.01 17.75
CA LEU A 60 -22.93 -45.11 17.58
C LEU A 60 -24.18 -44.62 16.85
N PHE A 61 -24.52 -45.27 15.74
CA PHE A 61 -25.74 -45.00 14.97
C PHE A 61 -26.80 -46.07 15.23
N ASN A 62 -28.04 -45.63 15.45
CA ASN A 62 -29.19 -46.47 15.76
C ASN A 62 -30.26 -46.37 14.67
N GLY A 63 -29.86 -46.51 13.41
CA GLY A 63 -30.74 -46.49 12.25
C GLY A 63 -30.23 -45.64 11.09
N PRO A 64 -31.04 -45.47 10.03
CA PRO A 64 -30.68 -44.62 8.90
C PRO A 64 -30.63 -43.14 9.30
N ALA A 65 -29.77 -42.37 8.65
CA ALA A 65 -29.69 -40.93 8.87
C ALA A 65 -30.96 -40.22 8.39
N PRO A 66 -31.52 -39.29 9.18
CA PRO A 66 -32.66 -38.51 8.76
C PRO A 66 -32.25 -37.61 7.59
N ALA A 67 -33.05 -37.62 6.52
CA ALA A 67 -32.81 -36.79 5.33
C ALA A 67 -33.59 -35.47 5.32
N ALA A 68 -34.59 -35.35 6.19
CA ALA A 68 -35.44 -34.18 6.35
C ALA A 68 -36.09 -34.21 7.73
N GLY A 69 -36.64 -33.06 8.14
CA GLY A 69 -37.37 -32.91 9.38
C GLY A 69 -36.48 -32.55 10.56
N GLU A 70 -37.12 -32.38 11.71
CA GLU A 70 -36.45 -31.88 12.90
C GLU A 70 -35.71 -32.98 13.67
N VAL A 71 -34.52 -32.63 14.17
CA VAL A 71 -33.68 -33.46 15.01
C VAL A 71 -33.34 -32.70 16.30
N CYS A 72 -33.68 -33.29 17.44
CA CYS A 72 -33.30 -32.74 18.75
C CYS A 72 -31.88 -33.18 19.09
N CYS A 73 -31.00 -32.21 19.37
CA CYS A 73 -29.60 -32.43 19.72
C CYS A 73 -29.33 -32.00 21.16
N GLU A 74 -28.84 -32.92 21.98
CA GLU A 74 -28.47 -32.67 23.37
C GLU A 74 -26.97 -32.90 23.58
N SER A 75 -26.25 -31.91 24.10
CA SER A 75 -24.82 -32.06 24.44
C SER A 75 -24.59 -31.90 25.94
N ARG A 76 -23.76 -32.77 26.51
CA ARG A 76 -23.45 -32.82 27.95
C ARG A 76 -21.96 -33.01 28.17
N PHE A 77 -21.37 -32.26 29.08
CA PHE A 77 -20.03 -32.53 29.58
C PHE A 77 -20.06 -33.79 30.44
N VAL A 78 -19.17 -34.75 30.16
CA VAL A 78 -19.13 -36.06 30.84
C VAL A 78 -17.80 -36.30 31.56
N GLY A 79 -17.11 -35.21 31.91
CA GLY A 79 -15.83 -35.24 32.62
C GLY A 79 -14.63 -35.27 31.66
N PHE A 80 -13.50 -35.73 32.17
CA PHE A 80 -12.23 -35.76 31.46
C PHE A 80 -11.85 -37.18 31.07
N HIS A 81 -11.38 -37.37 29.83
CA HIS A 81 -10.92 -38.66 29.36
C HIS A 81 -9.66 -39.09 30.12
N ASP A 82 -9.66 -40.32 30.62
CA ASP A 82 -8.54 -40.94 31.35
C ASP A 82 -8.02 -40.10 32.52
N ASN A 83 -8.93 -39.36 33.17
CA ASN A 83 -8.62 -38.41 34.25
C ASN A 83 -7.58 -37.34 33.87
N ASN A 84 -7.42 -37.05 32.58
CA ASN A 84 -6.53 -36.02 32.09
C ASN A 84 -7.31 -34.73 31.84
N THR A 85 -7.09 -33.70 32.66
CA THR A 85 -7.80 -32.41 32.58
C THR A 85 -7.60 -31.67 31.26
N ARG A 86 -6.60 -32.05 30.44
CA ARG A 86 -6.43 -31.55 29.08
C ARG A 86 -7.40 -32.15 28.07
N LEU A 87 -8.13 -33.20 28.43
CA LEU A 87 -8.98 -33.98 27.53
C LEU A 87 -10.46 -33.96 27.95
N PRO A 88 -11.15 -32.80 27.90
CA PRO A 88 -12.57 -32.74 28.21
C PRO A 88 -13.36 -33.61 27.23
N ALA A 89 -14.39 -34.29 27.75
CA ALA A 89 -15.23 -35.17 26.97
C ALA A 89 -16.69 -34.70 27.02
N PHE A 90 -17.33 -34.73 25.87
CA PHE A 90 -18.72 -34.36 25.66
C PHE A 90 -19.48 -35.55 25.09
N ARG A 91 -20.69 -35.78 25.58
CA ARG A 91 -21.65 -36.69 24.96
C ARG A 91 -22.67 -35.85 24.19
N ILE A 92 -22.89 -36.19 22.93
CA ILE A 92 -23.86 -35.54 22.05
C ILE A 92 -24.85 -36.60 21.59
N GLN A 93 -26.15 -36.35 21.78
CA GLN A 93 -27.20 -37.26 21.37
C GLN A 93 -28.14 -36.58 20.39
N LEU A 94 -28.37 -37.23 19.25
CA LEU A 94 -29.33 -36.81 18.23
C LEU A 94 -30.57 -37.70 18.31
N THR A 95 -31.74 -37.09 18.44
CA THR A 95 -33.02 -37.81 18.54
C THR A 95 -34.02 -37.30 17.50
N VAL A 96 -34.76 -38.23 16.88
CA VAL A 96 -35.80 -37.97 15.87
C VAL A 96 -37.07 -38.65 16.35
N ASP A 97 -38.16 -37.91 16.49
CA ASP A 97 -39.45 -38.41 17.02
C ASP A 97 -39.29 -39.20 18.34
N GLY A 98 -38.41 -38.72 19.22
CA GLY A 98 -38.11 -39.36 20.51
C GLY A 98 -37.24 -40.62 20.44
N ARG A 99 -36.76 -41.01 19.25
CA ARG A 99 -35.84 -42.15 19.05
C ARG A 99 -34.42 -41.66 18.85
N LEU A 100 -33.46 -42.31 19.51
CA LEU A 100 -32.04 -42.02 19.35
C LEU A 100 -31.58 -42.41 17.94
N PHE A 101 -31.04 -41.45 17.21
CA PHE A 101 -30.39 -41.65 15.91
C PHE A 101 -28.88 -41.84 16.10
N ALA A 102 -28.22 -40.91 16.78
CA ALA A 102 -26.77 -40.96 17.00
C ALA A 102 -26.42 -40.67 18.47
N ASP A 103 -25.49 -41.44 19.01
CA ASP A 103 -24.83 -41.19 20.29
C ASP A 103 -23.34 -41.01 20.04
N MET A 104 -22.84 -39.83 20.36
CA MET A 104 -21.48 -39.43 20.06
C MET A 104 -20.76 -39.09 21.36
N ARG A 105 -19.52 -39.55 21.47
CA ARG A 105 -18.59 -39.12 22.52
C ARG A 105 -17.43 -38.39 21.87
N LEU A 106 -17.42 -37.07 21.99
CA LEU A 106 -16.36 -36.19 21.51
C LEU A 106 -15.37 -35.93 22.64
N VAL A 107 -14.13 -36.37 22.50
CA VAL A 107 -13.00 -35.94 23.32
C VAL A 107 -12.29 -34.83 22.58
N GLU A 108 -12.08 -33.72 23.25
CA GLU A 108 -11.27 -32.62 22.75
C GLU A 108 -9.92 -32.58 23.46
N ILE A 109 -8.94 -31.93 22.84
CA ILE A 109 -7.69 -31.55 23.49
C ILE A 109 -7.70 -30.03 23.70
N LEU A 110 -7.39 -29.62 24.92
CA LEU A 110 -7.26 -28.21 25.27
C LEU A 110 -5.93 -27.67 24.74
N MET A 111 -6.05 -26.61 23.94
CA MET A 111 -4.94 -25.87 23.34
C MET A 111 -4.96 -24.43 23.85
N PRO A 112 -3.81 -23.80 24.11
CA PRO A 112 -3.77 -22.41 24.53
C PRO A 112 -4.32 -21.50 23.43
N LYS A 113 -5.08 -20.48 23.80
CA LYS A 113 -5.59 -19.47 22.87
C LYS A 113 -4.51 -18.51 22.37
N GLY A 114 -3.49 -18.26 23.19
CA GLY A 114 -2.53 -17.18 22.97
C GLY A 114 -3.20 -15.79 22.96
N PRO A 115 -2.42 -14.69 22.87
CA PRO A 115 -3.00 -13.34 22.89
C PRO A 115 -4.06 -13.08 21.82
N LEU A 116 -3.87 -13.60 20.60
CA LEU A 116 -4.85 -13.43 19.51
C LEU A 116 -6.16 -14.17 19.78
N GLY A 117 -6.10 -15.37 20.34
CA GLY A 117 -7.27 -16.18 20.65
C GLY A 117 -8.09 -15.62 21.82
N MET A 118 -7.46 -14.85 22.71
CA MET A 118 -8.10 -14.18 23.86
C MET A 118 -8.91 -12.93 23.47
N ALA A 119 -8.72 -12.40 22.27
CA ALA A 119 -9.50 -11.26 21.79
C ALA A 119 -10.98 -11.61 21.60
N ALA A 120 -11.85 -10.62 21.82
CA ALA A 120 -13.29 -10.76 21.58
C ALA A 120 -13.57 -11.22 20.12
N PRO A 121 -14.54 -12.12 19.87
CA PRO A 121 -14.74 -12.74 18.55
C PRO A 121 -14.88 -11.76 17.38
N SER A 122 -15.59 -10.64 17.57
CA SER A 122 -15.75 -9.61 16.53
C SER A 122 -14.45 -8.87 16.22
N ALA A 123 -13.67 -8.53 17.25
CA ALA A 123 -12.37 -7.89 17.10
C ALA A 123 -11.36 -8.84 16.44
N ARG A 124 -11.37 -10.12 16.85
CA ARG A 124 -10.55 -11.19 16.26
C ARG A 124 -10.87 -11.42 14.80
N ARG A 125 -12.15 -11.49 14.41
CA ARG A 125 -12.58 -11.62 13.00
C ARG A 125 -12.12 -10.43 12.16
N ARG A 126 -12.32 -9.21 12.66
CA ARG A 126 -11.87 -7.98 11.99
C ARG A 126 -10.34 -7.97 11.76
N PHE A 127 -9.58 -8.41 12.76
CA PHE A 127 -8.12 -8.47 12.66
C PHE A 127 -7.66 -9.59 11.71
N LEU A 128 -8.07 -10.84 11.95
CA LEU A 128 -7.56 -12.00 11.23
C LEU A 128 -8.14 -12.15 9.81
N ALA A 129 -9.45 -11.99 9.65
CA ALA A 129 -10.13 -12.26 8.38
C ALA A 129 -10.23 -11.02 7.50
N GLU A 130 -10.52 -9.86 8.10
CA GLU A 130 -10.68 -8.61 7.35
C GLU A 130 -9.38 -7.79 7.24
N ARG A 131 -8.30 -8.22 7.91
CA ARG A 131 -7.00 -7.51 7.98
C ARG A 131 -7.15 -6.03 8.35
N ARG A 132 -8.08 -5.74 9.24
CA ARG A 132 -8.35 -4.39 9.75
C ARG A 132 -7.84 -4.26 11.17
N ALA A 133 -7.21 -3.13 11.46
CA ALA A 133 -6.68 -2.84 12.78
C ALA A 133 -7.75 -2.99 13.87
N ALA A 134 -7.36 -3.61 14.98
CA ALA A 134 -8.19 -3.73 16.16
C ALA A 134 -7.30 -3.42 17.37
N PRO A 135 -7.45 -2.26 18.05
CA PRO A 135 -6.51 -1.80 19.07
C PRO A 135 -6.24 -2.79 20.22
N SER A 136 -7.21 -3.68 20.49
CA SER A 136 -7.13 -4.70 21.55
C SER A 136 -6.62 -6.06 21.06
N VAL A 137 -6.14 -6.16 19.81
CA VAL A 137 -5.72 -7.42 19.20
C VAL A 137 -4.29 -7.29 18.70
N GLY A 138 -3.45 -8.21 19.17
CA GLY A 138 -2.03 -8.29 18.83
C GLY A 138 -1.34 -9.34 19.70
N LEU A 139 -0.08 -9.61 19.36
CA LEU A 139 0.82 -10.48 20.13
C LEU A 139 1.62 -9.70 21.18
N SER A 140 1.79 -8.39 20.96
CA SER A 140 2.43 -7.49 21.91
C SER A 140 1.42 -6.78 22.81
N ARG A 141 1.92 -6.27 23.93
CA ARG A 141 1.20 -5.34 24.80
C ARG A 141 1.78 -3.93 24.68
N ALA A 142 0.95 -2.93 25.00
CA ALA A 142 1.40 -1.56 25.20
C ALA A 142 1.75 -1.32 26.67
N ASP A 143 2.92 -0.76 26.94
CA ASP A 143 3.31 -0.24 28.24
C ASP A 143 3.66 1.25 28.07
N GLY A 144 2.64 2.11 28.20
CA GLY A 144 2.70 3.50 27.76
C GLY A 144 3.05 3.59 26.27
N GLU A 145 4.12 4.33 25.96
CA GLU A 145 4.64 4.47 24.58
C GLU A 145 5.42 3.25 24.09
N VAL A 146 5.74 2.31 24.97
CA VAL A 146 6.57 1.15 24.67
C VAL A 146 5.70 0.00 24.18
N THR A 147 6.21 -0.72 23.20
CA THR A 147 5.65 -2.01 22.77
C THR A 147 6.48 -3.12 23.36
N VAL A 148 5.83 -4.07 24.03
CA VAL A 148 6.51 -5.20 24.69
C VAL A 148 5.93 -6.49 24.15
N LEU A 149 6.79 -7.35 23.61
CA LEU A 149 6.41 -8.66 23.08
C LEU A 149 7.27 -9.74 23.74
N THR A 150 6.64 -10.83 24.16
CA THR A 150 7.35 -12.04 24.61
C THR A 150 7.46 -13.00 23.42
N PRO A 151 8.64 -13.54 23.08
CA PRO A 151 8.74 -14.57 22.03
C PRO A 151 7.85 -15.81 22.31
N GLY A 152 7.60 -16.10 23.59
CA GLY A 152 6.65 -17.15 24.01
C GLY A 152 5.20 -16.89 23.58
N ASP A 153 4.76 -15.64 23.52
CA ASP A 153 3.40 -15.26 23.10
C ASP A 153 3.15 -15.55 21.61
N VAL A 154 4.20 -15.39 20.80
CA VAL A 154 4.21 -15.76 19.38
C VAL A 154 4.06 -17.29 19.27
N SER A 155 4.87 -18.03 20.03
CA SER A 155 4.85 -19.51 20.02
C SER A 155 3.51 -20.07 20.50
N LEU A 156 2.90 -19.46 21.52
CA LEU A 156 1.58 -19.84 22.05
C LEU A 156 0.45 -19.55 21.07
N SER A 157 0.65 -18.67 20.09
CA SER A 157 -0.34 -18.35 19.06
C SER A 157 -0.08 -19.05 17.73
N ASP A 158 1.11 -19.62 17.52
CA ASP A 158 1.50 -20.40 16.32
C ASP A 158 1.48 -21.92 16.54
N TRP A 159 0.70 -22.42 17.51
CA TRP A 159 0.61 -23.86 17.78
C TRP A 159 0.07 -24.67 16.59
N PHE A 160 -0.65 -24.02 15.65
CA PHE A 160 -0.85 -24.53 14.29
C PHE A 160 0.16 -23.84 13.37
N PRO A 161 1.18 -24.55 12.85
CA PRO A 161 2.30 -23.93 12.17
C PRO A 161 1.89 -23.00 11.03
N SER A 162 2.61 -21.89 10.87
CA SER A 162 2.40 -20.86 9.83
C SER A 162 1.16 -19.99 10.00
N THR A 163 0.42 -20.10 11.11
CA THR A 163 -0.74 -19.25 11.39
C THR A 163 -0.29 -17.80 11.56
N ILE A 164 0.76 -17.55 12.34
CA ILE A 164 1.30 -16.20 12.55
C ILE A 164 1.88 -15.63 11.26
N ARG A 165 2.63 -16.43 10.51
CA ARG A 165 3.15 -16.01 9.20
C ARG A 165 2.05 -15.63 8.22
N ALA A 166 0.90 -16.30 8.24
CA ALA A 166 -0.24 -15.95 7.39
C ALA A 166 -0.88 -14.59 7.75
N VAL A 167 -0.81 -14.20 9.03
CA VAL A 167 -1.36 -12.94 9.55
C VAL A 167 -0.39 -11.79 9.40
N TYR A 168 0.88 -11.98 9.77
CA TYR A 168 1.89 -10.90 9.83
C TYR A 168 2.86 -10.89 8.63
N GLY A 169 2.83 -11.92 7.78
CA GLY A 169 3.82 -12.11 6.70
C GLY A 169 5.18 -12.65 7.18
N THR A 170 5.36 -12.76 8.49
CA THR A 170 6.59 -13.20 9.17
C THR A 170 6.23 -13.90 10.49
N ASP A 171 7.11 -14.77 10.95
CA ASP A 171 7.07 -15.42 12.27
C ASP A 171 8.21 -14.93 13.19
N ASP A 172 9.02 -13.98 12.73
CA ASP A 172 10.09 -13.34 13.49
C ASP A 172 9.50 -12.41 14.59
N PRO A 173 9.67 -12.73 15.89
CA PRO A 173 9.14 -11.93 16.99
C PRO A 173 9.59 -10.46 16.96
N ARG A 174 10.82 -10.19 16.48
CA ARG A 174 11.36 -8.83 16.37
C ARG A 174 10.57 -8.02 15.34
N GLN A 175 10.35 -8.58 14.16
CA GLN A 175 9.59 -7.92 13.10
C GLN A 175 8.13 -7.71 13.50
N ILE A 176 7.52 -8.70 14.17
CA ILE A 176 6.15 -8.60 14.70
C ILE A 176 6.05 -7.45 15.71
N ALA A 177 6.99 -7.36 16.66
CA ALA A 177 6.97 -6.30 17.67
C ALA A 177 7.09 -4.90 17.04
N VAL A 178 7.95 -4.73 16.03
CA VAL A 178 8.08 -3.46 15.30
C VAL A 178 6.83 -3.16 14.47
N ALA A 179 6.30 -4.15 13.76
CA ALA A 179 5.08 -4.00 12.97
C ALA A 179 3.90 -3.56 13.85
N GLU A 180 3.68 -4.20 15.00
CA GLU A 180 2.62 -3.81 15.92
C GLU A 180 2.86 -2.44 16.59
N HIS A 181 4.11 -2.06 16.86
CA HIS A 181 4.45 -0.75 17.42
C HIS A 181 4.01 0.39 16.49
N VAL A 182 4.29 0.23 15.19
CA VAL A 182 4.02 1.23 14.15
C VAL A 182 2.56 1.19 13.74
N ALA A 183 1.98 0.00 13.54
CA ALA A 183 0.56 -0.20 13.24
C ALA A 183 -0.35 0.47 14.28
N ARG A 184 0.00 0.41 15.57
CA ARG A 184 -0.75 1.12 16.62
C ARG A 184 -0.73 2.65 16.48
N ARG A 185 0.33 3.21 15.91
CA ARG A 185 0.50 4.67 15.72
C ARG A 185 -0.14 5.17 14.45
N THR A 186 -0.12 4.36 13.39
CA THR A 186 -0.74 4.71 12.10
C THR A 186 -2.21 4.28 12.03
N GLY A 187 -2.65 3.41 12.93
CA GLY A 187 -3.99 2.82 12.89
C GLY A 187 -4.14 1.72 11.83
N ALA A 188 -3.04 1.27 11.22
CA ALA A 188 -3.02 0.22 10.23
C ALA A 188 -3.01 -1.18 10.87
N HIS A 189 -3.23 -2.20 10.04
CA HIS A 189 -3.01 -3.58 10.45
C HIS A 189 -1.50 -3.91 10.39
N PRO A 190 -0.94 -4.70 11.34
CA PRO A 190 0.49 -5.03 11.34
C PRO A 190 1.01 -5.66 10.05
N SER A 191 0.17 -6.38 9.29
CA SER A 191 0.53 -6.95 7.99
C SER A 191 0.84 -5.90 6.91
N ALA A 192 0.39 -4.65 7.11
CA ALA A 192 0.67 -3.53 6.21
C ALA A 192 2.01 -2.86 6.53
N ILE A 193 2.67 -3.24 7.64
CA ILE A 193 3.92 -2.60 8.05
C ILE A 193 5.12 -3.38 7.53
N GLN A 194 5.95 -2.73 6.71
CA GLN A 194 7.22 -3.27 6.26
C GLN A 194 8.36 -2.81 7.17
N VAL A 195 9.08 -3.76 7.76
CA VAL A 195 10.23 -3.49 8.64
C VAL A 195 11.54 -3.57 7.85
N ARG A 196 12.38 -2.53 7.93
CA ARG A 196 13.69 -2.43 7.29
C ARG A 196 14.73 -1.92 8.28
N GLY A 197 15.43 -2.84 8.96
CA GLY A 197 16.41 -2.49 9.99
C GLY A 197 15.77 -1.75 11.16
N GLN A 198 16.15 -0.47 11.36
CA GLN A 198 15.61 0.43 12.39
C GLN A 198 14.52 1.37 11.86
N LEU A 199 14.03 1.15 10.63
CA LEU A 199 12.93 1.88 10.05
C LEU A 199 11.76 0.93 9.80
N ALA A 200 10.55 1.46 9.90
CA ALA A 200 9.34 0.80 9.47
C ALA A 200 8.52 1.72 8.56
N PHE A 201 7.78 1.12 7.64
CA PHE A 201 6.98 1.83 6.64
C PHE A 201 5.58 1.26 6.64
N ASP A 202 4.58 2.13 6.72
CA ASP A 202 3.21 1.73 6.45
C ASP A 202 3.02 1.63 4.93
N ALA A 203 2.46 0.53 4.44
CA ALA A 203 2.19 0.38 3.02
C ALA A 203 1.16 1.39 2.49
N HIS A 204 0.35 2.01 3.37
CA HIS A 204 -0.51 3.13 3.04
C HIS A 204 0.26 4.45 2.85
N ASP A 205 1.45 4.59 3.45
CA ASP A 205 2.30 5.79 3.39
C ASP A 205 3.76 5.41 3.07
N PRO A 206 4.04 4.82 1.89
CA PRO A 206 5.30 4.13 1.61
C PRO A 206 6.57 4.99 1.65
N LEU A 207 6.45 6.32 1.66
CA LEU A 207 7.58 7.24 1.77
C LEU A 207 7.78 7.80 3.18
N ILE A 208 6.91 7.47 4.14
CA ILE A 208 7.04 7.92 5.52
C ILE A 208 7.76 6.83 6.32
N ALA A 209 9.00 7.12 6.68
CA ALA A 209 9.78 6.25 7.57
C ALA A 209 9.41 6.54 9.03
N HIS A 210 9.17 5.47 9.78
CA HIS A 210 9.01 5.47 11.22
C HIS A 210 10.28 4.91 11.88
N PRO A 211 11.16 5.77 12.43
CA PRO A 211 12.34 5.31 13.15
C PRO A 211 11.97 4.58 14.43
N VAL A 212 12.60 3.44 14.68
CA VAL A 212 12.38 2.62 15.88
C VAL A 212 13.69 2.17 16.51
N ARG A 213 13.67 2.10 17.83
CA ARG A 213 14.71 1.47 18.65
C ARG A 213 14.15 0.17 19.21
N VAL A 214 14.92 -0.91 19.05
CA VAL A 214 14.56 -2.25 19.50
C VAL A 214 15.59 -2.71 20.51
N GLU A 215 15.13 -3.16 21.69
CA GLU A 215 15.97 -3.83 22.69
C GLU A 215 15.50 -5.28 22.81
N GLU A 216 16.42 -6.22 22.65
CA GLU A 216 16.16 -7.66 22.62
C GLU A 216 16.79 -8.31 23.86
N GLY A 217 15.95 -8.90 24.71
CA GLY A 217 16.34 -9.72 25.86
C GLY A 217 15.35 -10.87 26.04
N GLU A 218 14.93 -11.16 27.28
CA GLU A 218 13.81 -12.08 27.52
C GLU A 218 12.50 -11.57 26.92
N LEU A 219 12.36 -10.24 26.87
CA LEU A 219 11.30 -9.51 26.21
C LEU A 219 11.90 -8.72 25.05
N ILE A 220 11.11 -8.51 24.00
CA ILE A 220 11.43 -7.57 22.93
C ILE A 220 10.69 -6.28 23.24
N THR A 221 11.42 -5.18 23.35
CA THR A 221 10.83 -3.85 23.53
C THR A 221 11.10 -2.95 22.34
N VAL A 222 10.08 -2.21 21.91
CA VAL A 222 10.15 -1.29 20.77
C VAL A 222 9.67 0.09 21.20
N ARG A 223 10.47 1.11 20.85
CA ARG A 223 10.19 2.53 21.06
C ARG A 223 10.37 3.29 19.75
N SER A 224 9.66 4.40 19.58
CA SER A 224 9.93 5.33 18.48
C SER A 224 11.26 6.05 18.72
N ASP A 225 12.10 6.18 17.69
CA ASP A 225 13.43 6.81 17.75
C ASP A 225 13.42 8.15 16.96
N GLY A 226 12.40 8.96 17.20
CA GLY A 226 12.16 10.23 16.51
C GLY A 226 10.78 10.30 15.85
N ALA A 227 10.47 11.45 15.27
CA ALA A 227 9.23 11.66 14.54
C ALA A 227 9.25 10.94 13.18
N PRO A 228 8.08 10.50 12.67
CA PRO A 228 7.96 10.03 11.29
C PRO A 228 8.46 11.11 10.32
N ARG A 229 9.14 10.69 9.26
CA ARG A 229 9.71 11.63 8.28
C ARG A 229 9.64 11.06 6.87
N LEU A 230 9.41 11.93 5.91
CA LEU A 230 9.54 11.60 4.49
C LEU A 230 10.97 11.14 4.22
N THR A 231 11.10 10.09 3.42
CA THR A 231 12.39 9.61 2.93
C THR A 231 12.28 9.15 1.49
N VAL A 232 13.33 9.41 0.71
CA VAL A 232 13.48 8.90 -0.65
C VAL A 232 14.15 7.53 -0.70
N SER A 233 14.54 6.93 0.44
CA SER A 233 15.29 5.66 0.43
C SER A 233 14.62 4.55 -0.40
N PRO A 234 13.30 4.29 -0.31
CA PRO A 234 12.65 3.29 -1.17
C PRO A 234 12.75 3.62 -2.66
N VAL A 235 12.68 4.90 -3.01
CA VAL A 235 12.80 5.40 -4.39
C VAL A 235 14.24 5.24 -4.88
N ALA A 236 15.21 5.61 -4.05
CA ALA A 236 16.63 5.51 -4.33
C ALA A 236 17.08 4.07 -4.52
N GLU A 237 16.63 3.14 -3.67
CA GLU A 237 16.90 1.71 -3.81
C GLU A 237 16.46 1.17 -5.17
N PHE A 238 15.23 1.50 -5.59
CA PHE A 238 14.71 1.08 -6.89
C PHE A 238 15.54 1.63 -8.05
N TRP A 239 15.77 2.95 -8.09
CA TRP A 239 16.44 3.57 -9.23
C TRP A 239 17.92 3.24 -9.30
N ARG A 240 18.60 3.08 -8.15
CA ARG A 240 19.99 2.59 -8.11
C ARG A 240 20.08 1.16 -8.64
N ALA A 241 19.15 0.28 -8.27
CA ALA A 241 19.08 -1.07 -8.83
C ALA A 241 18.70 -1.07 -10.32
N TYR A 242 17.89 -0.09 -10.77
CA TYR A 242 17.48 0.01 -12.17
C TYR A 242 18.62 0.46 -13.08
N PHE A 243 19.35 1.52 -12.70
CA PHE A 243 20.41 2.11 -13.52
C PHE A 243 21.76 1.42 -13.34
N ASP A 244 22.07 0.93 -12.14
CA ASP A 244 23.33 0.24 -11.82
C ASP A 244 24.61 1.04 -12.16
N VAL A 245 24.53 2.37 -12.02
CA VAL A 245 25.67 3.30 -12.25
C VAL A 245 26.26 3.89 -10.96
N GLY A 246 25.77 3.44 -9.81
CA GLY A 246 26.08 4.02 -8.50
C GLY A 246 25.43 5.40 -8.31
N PRO A 247 25.81 6.12 -7.23
CA PRO A 247 25.36 7.50 -7.00
C PRO A 247 25.75 8.42 -8.16
N TRP A 248 24.85 9.32 -8.55
CA TRP A 248 25.02 10.22 -9.69
C TRP A 248 24.15 11.47 -9.57
N PRO A 249 24.51 12.60 -10.22
CA PRO A 249 23.90 13.91 -9.95
C PRO A 249 22.39 14.00 -10.18
N VAL A 250 21.87 13.18 -11.09
CA VAL A 250 20.44 13.16 -11.41
C VAL A 250 19.64 12.66 -10.20
N GLU A 251 20.14 11.68 -9.46
CA GLU A 251 19.42 11.18 -8.28
C GLU A 251 19.27 12.29 -7.23
N GLU A 252 20.34 13.06 -6.98
CA GLU A 252 20.31 14.21 -6.06
C GLU A 252 19.31 15.28 -6.52
N LEU A 253 19.27 15.57 -7.83
CA LEU A 253 18.35 16.54 -8.42
C LEU A 253 16.88 16.18 -8.21
N TYR A 254 16.51 14.94 -8.51
CA TYR A 254 15.12 14.50 -8.39
C TYR A 254 14.71 14.26 -6.94
N TYR A 255 15.59 13.68 -6.11
CA TYR A 255 15.28 13.41 -4.71
C TYR A 255 15.14 14.71 -3.90
N ALA A 256 15.96 15.71 -4.21
CA ALA A 256 15.83 17.05 -3.63
C ALA A 256 14.45 17.68 -3.89
N LEU A 257 13.90 17.48 -5.10
CA LEU A 257 12.56 17.94 -5.46
C LEU A 257 11.46 17.15 -4.73
N VAL A 258 11.59 15.82 -4.66
CA VAL A 258 10.66 14.96 -3.92
C VAL A 258 10.62 15.39 -2.45
N GLU A 259 11.77 15.52 -1.80
CA GLU A 259 11.86 15.90 -0.40
C GLU A 259 11.34 17.30 -0.09
N GLN A 260 11.47 18.23 -1.05
CA GLN A 260 10.99 19.61 -0.89
C GLN A 260 9.48 19.70 -1.06
N PHE A 261 8.94 19.12 -2.14
CA PHE A 261 7.57 19.41 -2.61
C PHE A 261 6.56 18.31 -2.29
N VAL A 262 6.97 17.13 -1.82
CA VAL A 262 6.04 16.07 -1.41
C VAL A 262 5.81 16.13 0.10
N ALA A 263 4.54 16.15 0.50
CA ALA A 263 4.11 15.98 1.89
C ALA A 263 3.92 14.49 2.19
N GLY A 264 3.19 13.78 1.32
CA GLY A 264 2.99 12.34 1.41
C GLY A 264 2.65 11.71 0.07
N PHE A 265 2.87 10.40 -0.02
CA PHE A 265 2.38 9.53 -1.07
C PHE A 265 1.48 8.50 -0.40
N HIS A 266 0.19 8.54 -0.67
CA HIS A 266 -0.83 7.79 0.07
C HIS A 266 -1.45 6.73 -0.82
N VAL A 267 -1.60 5.51 -0.31
CA VAL A 267 -2.15 4.37 -1.06
C VAL A 267 -3.40 3.86 -0.35
N GLU A 268 -4.55 3.95 -1.02
CA GLU A 268 -5.84 3.51 -0.46
C GLU A 268 -5.89 1.99 -0.26
N ASP A 269 -5.44 1.22 -1.27
CA ASP A 269 -5.38 -0.25 -1.24
C ASP A 269 -3.97 -0.76 -1.60
N PRO A 270 -3.07 -0.88 -0.59
CA PRO A 270 -1.70 -1.32 -0.82
C PRO A 270 -1.60 -2.78 -1.26
N ASP A 271 -2.55 -3.64 -0.87
CA ASP A 271 -2.55 -5.05 -1.25
C ASP A 271 -2.89 -5.21 -2.73
N ALA A 272 -3.90 -4.50 -3.23
CA ALA A 272 -4.24 -4.47 -4.66
C ALA A 272 -3.12 -3.86 -5.50
N LEU A 273 -2.49 -2.76 -5.06
CA LEU A 273 -1.37 -2.16 -5.79
C LEU A 273 -0.16 -3.11 -5.83
N ARG A 274 0.15 -3.79 -4.72
CA ARG A 274 1.24 -4.78 -4.66
C ARG A 274 1.01 -5.96 -5.59
N ALA A 275 -0.23 -6.42 -5.76
CA ALA A 275 -0.58 -7.46 -6.71
C ALA A 275 -0.32 -7.06 -8.19
N LEU A 276 -0.14 -5.77 -8.45
CA LEU A 276 0.19 -5.22 -9.76
C LEU A 276 1.69 -4.94 -9.94
N HIS A 277 2.52 -5.10 -8.91
CA HIS A 277 3.95 -4.77 -8.96
C HIS A 277 4.66 -5.44 -10.15
N GLY A 278 5.43 -4.66 -10.91
CA GLY A 278 6.13 -5.04 -12.14
C GLY A 278 5.24 -5.16 -13.39
N ARG A 279 3.93 -4.91 -13.28
CA ARG A 279 2.98 -4.86 -14.40
C ARG A 279 2.70 -3.41 -14.80
N GLY A 280 2.39 -3.20 -16.07
CA GLY A 280 1.97 -1.88 -16.55
C GLY A 280 0.58 -1.51 -16.03
N VAL A 281 0.42 -0.27 -15.59
CA VAL A 281 -0.86 0.32 -15.17
C VAL A 281 -1.06 1.68 -15.81
N LEU A 282 -2.32 2.11 -15.91
CA LEU A 282 -2.68 3.44 -16.38
C LEU A 282 -3.07 4.32 -15.18
N TYR A 283 -2.18 5.22 -14.77
CA TYR A 283 -2.47 6.24 -13.77
C TYR A 283 -3.26 7.38 -14.40
N LEU A 284 -4.45 7.65 -13.88
CA LEU A 284 -5.34 8.72 -14.35
C LEU A 284 -5.64 9.68 -13.22
N GLY A 285 -5.31 10.96 -13.37
CA GLY A 285 -5.53 11.93 -12.28
C GLY A 285 -5.78 13.37 -12.70
N ASN A 286 -6.06 14.21 -11.69
CA ASN A 286 -6.12 15.67 -11.84
C ASN A 286 -4.71 16.26 -12.05
N HIS A 287 -4.60 17.57 -12.18
CA HIS A 287 -3.33 18.26 -12.37
C HIS A 287 -3.38 19.64 -11.70
N GLN A 288 -2.60 19.88 -10.65
CA GLN A 288 -2.60 21.18 -9.96
C GLN A 288 -1.44 22.05 -10.44
N VAL A 289 -0.20 21.54 -10.38
CA VAL A 289 1.02 22.29 -10.70
C VAL A 289 1.93 21.54 -11.66
N GLY A 290 2.89 22.24 -12.29
CA GLY A 290 3.75 21.68 -13.35
C GLY A 290 4.69 20.54 -12.90
N ILE A 291 5.29 20.67 -11.71
CA ILE A 291 6.31 19.74 -11.22
C ILE A 291 5.79 18.34 -10.91
N GLU A 292 4.46 18.17 -10.77
CA GLU A 292 3.80 16.90 -10.42
C GLU A 292 4.20 15.75 -11.33
N SER A 293 4.13 15.96 -12.64
CA SER A 293 4.43 14.95 -13.66
C SER A 293 5.84 14.38 -13.49
N LEU A 294 6.79 15.22 -13.10
CA LEU A 294 8.19 14.85 -12.89
C LEU A 294 8.33 14.00 -11.62
N ILE A 295 7.88 14.53 -10.49
CA ILE A 295 7.97 13.89 -9.18
C ILE A 295 7.21 12.55 -9.20
N PHE A 296 6.00 12.55 -9.73
CA PHE A 296 5.16 11.36 -9.83
C PHE A 296 5.85 10.26 -10.63
N SER A 297 6.44 10.57 -11.79
CA SER A 297 7.13 9.56 -12.62
C SER A 297 8.23 8.84 -11.86
N ILE A 298 9.00 9.55 -11.03
CA ILE A 298 10.10 8.96 -10.26
C ILE A 298 9.60 8.11 -9.11
N VAL A 299 8.65 8.63 -8.32
CA VAL A 299 8.14 7.92 -7.15
C VAL A 299 7.26 6.74 -7.55
N ALA A 300 6.31 6.95 -8.47
CA ALA A 300 5.40 5.89 -8.93
C ALA A 300 6.17 4.76 -9.61
N SER A 301 7.29 5.03 -10.29
CA SER A 301 8.13 3.97 -10.85
C SER A 301 8.66 3.02 -9.78
N ALA A 302 9.10 3.55 -8.64
CA ALA A 302 9.61 2.76 -7.54
C ALA A 302 8.51 1.96 -6.85
N LEU A 303 7.34 2.56 -6.63
CA LEU A 303 6.20 1.88 -6.02
C LEU A 303 5.64 0.78 -6.93
N GLN A 304 5.61 1.02 -8.23
CA GLN A 304 5.12 0.07 -9.22
C GLN A 304 6.15 -1.01 -9.55
N GLY A 305 7.44 -0.78 -9.31
CA GLY A 305 8.53 -1.69 -9.70
C GLY A 305 8.84 -1.65 -11.20
N SER A 306 8.41 -0.61 -11.91
CA SER A 306 8.64 -0.42 -13.34
C SER A 306 8.57 1.05 -13.74
N PRO A 307 9.32 1.51 -14.75
CA PRO A 307 9.25 2.89 -15.21
C PRO A 307 7.83 3.35 -15.53
N THR A 308 7.48 4.53 -15.01
CA THR A 308 6.23 5.25 -15.26
C THR A 308 6.52 6.42 -16.18
N LEU A 309 5.84 6.43 -17.32
CA LEU A 309 5.94 7.46 -18.33
C LEU A 309 4.88 8.51 -18.07
N THR A 310 5.22 9.78 -18.21
CA THR A 310 4.23 10.85 -18.18
C THR A 310 3.98 11.38 -19.59
N LEU A 311 2.69 11.51 -19.93
CA LEU A 311 2.27 12.00 -21.24
C LEU A 311 2.42 13.52 -21.31
N ALA A 312 3.39 14.02 -22.07
CA ALA A 312 3.60 15.45 -22.30
C ALA A 312 3.19 15.85 -23.73
N LYS A 313 2.69 17.07 -23.91
CA LYS A 313 2.45 17.61 -25.25
C LYS A 313 3.78 17.84 -25.98
N LYS A 314 3.80 17.63 -27.29
CA LYS A 314 5.01 17.81 -28.13
C LYS A 314 5.66 19.19 -27.97
N GLU A 315 4.87 20.24 -27.73
CA GLU A 315 5.37 21.61 -27.51
C GLU A 315 6.17 21.75 -26.21
N HIS A 316 6.02 20.81 -25.26
CA HIS A 316 6.84 20.79 -24.05
C HIS A 316 8.26 20.26 -24.28
N ARG A 317 8.58 19.72 -25.47
CA ARG A 317 9.94 19.28 -25.80
C ARG A 317 10.97 20.41 -25.71
N THR A 318 10.56 21.64 -26.02
CA THR A 318 11.42 22.83 -25.98
C THR A 318 11.20 23.68 -24.73
N SER A 319 10.47 23.17 -23.74
CA SER A 319 10.34 23.81 -22.42
C SER A 319 11.61 23.60 -21.60
N TRP A 320 11.84 24.44 -20.58
CA TRP A 320 12.96 24.27 -19.65
C TRP A 320 12.99 22.86 -19.03
N LEU A 321 11.81 22.32 -18.71
CA LEU A 321 11.65 21.00 -18.11
C LEU A 321 11.99 19.89 -19.11
N GLY A 322 11.56 20.05 -20.38
CA GLY A 322 11.89 19.13 -21.46
C GLY A 322 13.40 19.07 -21.75
N GLU A 323 14.07 20.23 -21.81
CA GLU A 323 15.53 20.31 -21.99
C GLU A 323 16.28 19.67 -20.80
N LEU A 324 15.85 19.98 -19.57
CA LEU A 324 16.45 19.42 -18.36
C LEU A 324 16.38 17.89 -18.36
N ILE A 325 15.21 17.32 -18.63
CA ILE A 325 14.99 15.87 -18.61
C ILE A 325 15.78 15.18 -19.72
N SER A 326 15.77 15.75 -20.93
CA SER A 326 16.57 15.24 -22.03
C SER A 326 18.05 15.25 -21.70
N HIS A 327 18.55 16.24 -20.95
CA HIS A 327 19.95 16.28 -20.53
C HIS A 327 20.25 15.28 -19.41
N CYS A 328 19.35 15.15 -18.43
CA CYS A 328 19.51 14.27 -17.26
C CYS A 328 19.92 12.85 -17.67
N PHE A 329 19.23 12.25 -18.63
CA PHE A 329 19.47 10.86 -19.05
C PHE A 329 20.59 10.69 -20.09
N THR A 330 21.37 11.74 -20.38
CA THR A 330 22.62 11.63 -21.17
C THR A 330 23.86 11.30 -20.33
N TRP A 331 23.68 11.05 -19.03
CA TRP A 331 24.78 10.70 -18.13
C TRP A 331 25.53 9.44 -18.62
N PRO A 332 26.86 9.40 -18.53
CA PRO A 332 27.63 8.24 -18.99
C PRO A 332 27.20 6.93 -18.32
N GLY A 333 26.83 5.93 -19.13
CA GLY A 333 26.43 4.61 -18.66
C GLY A 333 24.93 4.46 -18.36
N VAL A 334 24.14 5.52 -18.52
CA VAL A 334 22.68 5.49 -18.31
C VAL A 334 21.94 5.32 -19.63
N GLU A 335 20.93 4.44 -19.61
CA GLU A 335 19.92 4.33 -20.67
C GLU A 335 18.65 5.07 -20.23
N ASP A 336 18.10 5.92 -21.10
CA ASP A 336 16.89 6.69 -20.78
C ASP A 336 15.71 5.75 -20.49
N PRO A 337 15.12 5.80 -19.27
CA PRO A 337 13.96 4.99 -18.92
C PRO A 337 12.69 5.40 -19.67
N GLY A 338 12.71 6.54 -20.37
CA GLY A 338 11.59 7.07 -21.14
C GLY A 338 10.52 7.72 -20.27
N VAL A 339 10.86 8.24 -19.09
CA VAL A 339 9.91 8.83 -18.11
C VAL A 339 9.06 9.97 -18.66
N ILE A 340 9.42 10.55 -19.80
CA ILE A 340 8.53 11.40 -20.59
C ILE A 340 8.35 10.81 -21.98
N THR A 341 7.08 10.74 -22.41
CA THR A 341 6.74 10.48 -23.80
C THR A 341 5.89 11.61 -24.35
N TYR A 342 6.17 11.99 -25.60
CA TYR A 342 5.47 13.08 -26.27
C TYR A 342 4.33 12.54 -27.12
N PHE A 343 3.12 13.00 -26.86
CA PHE A 343 1.99 12.69 -27.72
C PHE A 343 1.82 13.77 -28.78
N ASP A 344 1.54 13.32 -30.00
CA ASP A 344 1.26 14.19 -31.11
C ASP A 344 -0.25 14.23 -31.34
N ARG A 345 -0.87 15.40 -31.17
CA ARG A 345 -2.31 15.58 -31.36
C ARG A 345 -2.71 15.44 -32.83
N GLU A 346 -1.77 15.64 -33.73
CA GLU A 346 -1.98 15.53 -35.17
C GLU A 346 -1.94 14.06 -35.64
N ASP A 347 -1.41 13.15 -34.82
CA ASP A 347 -1.37 11.71 -35.06
C ASP A 347 -2.37 10.96 -34.14
N PRO A 348 -3.58 10.61 -34.61
CA PRO A 348 -4.58 9.91 -33.81
C PRO A 348 -4.14 8.49 -33.39
N THR A 349 -3.07 7.95 -33.96
CA THR A 349 -2.52 6.63 -33.61
C THR A 349 -1.45 6.69 -32.52
N SER A 350 -0.97 7.89 -32.15
CA SER A 350 0.16 8.03 -31.22
C SER A 350 -0.17 7.49 -29.83
N LEU A 351 -1.33 7.85 -29.28
CA LEU A 351 -1.75 7.44 -27.94
C LEU A 351 -2.10 5.95 -27.87
N PRO A 352 -2.89 5.38 -28.81
CA PRO A 352 -3.10 3.94 -28.87
C PRO A 352 -1.80 3.13 -28.94
N ARG A 353 -0.82 3.58 -29.74
CA ARG A 353 0.49 2.92 -29.84
C ARG A 353 1.25 2.94 -28.50
N ILE A 354 1.30 4.10 -27.84
CA ILE A 354 1.93 4.22 -26.51
C ILE A 354 1.28 3.24 -25.53
N VAL A 355 -0.06 3.16 -25.48
CA VAL A 355 -0.75 2.27 -24.53
C VAL A 355 -0.60 0.79 -24.89
N GLN A 356 -0.57 0.44 -26.18
CA GLN A 356 -0.26 -0.94 -26.61
C GLN A 356 1.16 -1.36 -26.22
N GLU A 357 2.14 -0.44 -26.27
CA GLU A 357 3.50 -0.70 -25.77
C GLU A 357 3.51 -0.99 -24.25
N LEU A 358 2.60 -0.42 -23.47
CA LEU A 358 2.43 -0.75 -22.03
C LEU A 358 1.87 -2.17 -21.81
N ALA A 359 0.98 -2.62 -22.71
CA ALA A 359 0.32 -3.93 -22.67
C ALA A 359 1.26 -5.09 -23.04
N GLY A 360 2.34 -4.78 -23.76
CA GLY A 360 3.29 -5.77 -24.27
C GLY A 360 3.85 -6.64 -23.17
N ARG A 361 3.43 -7.91 -23.12
CA ARG A 361 4.18 -8.95 -22.40
C ARG A 361 5.61 -8.95 -22.94
N ALA A 362 6.58 -8.66 -22.07
CA ALA A 362 7.99 -9.00 -22.18
C ALA A 362 8.38 -9.62 -23.55
N GLY A 363 8.75 -8.76 -24.50
CA GLY A 363 9.46 -9.22 -25.69
C GLY A 363 10.72 -9.97 -25.25
N ARG A 364 11.08 -11.06 -25.95
CA ARG A 364 12.25 -11.91 -25.67
C ARG A 364 13.58 -11.18 -25.95
N GLY A 365 13.88 -10.14 -25.18
CA GLY A 365 15.14 -9.41 -25.20
C GLY A 365 15.45 -8.88 -23.80
N LYS A 366 16.74 -8.86 -23.44
CA LYS A 366 17.21 -8.14 -22.24
C LYS A 366 16.80 -6.66 -22.40
N GLY A 367 15.74 -6.23 -21.72
CA GLY A 367 15.28 -4.83 -21.72
C GLY A 367 13.77 -4.59 -21.92
N ALA A 368 12.98 -5.59 -22.35
CA ALA A 368 11.52 -5.40 -22.50
C ALA A 368 10.80 -5.47 -21.14
N LYS A 369 10.89 -4.40 -20.35
CA LYS A 369 10.19 -4.23 -19.07
C LYS A 369 8.79 -3.67 -19.32
N SER A 370 7.77 -4.19 -18.64
CA SER A 370 6.44 -3.57 -18.57
C SER A 370 6.59 -2.10 -18.14
N ARG A 371 5.70 -1.24 -18.61
CA ARG A 371 5.74 0.20 -18.33
C ARG A 371 4.37 0.68 -17.88
N SER A 372 4.35 1.74 -17.08
CA SER A 372 3.12 2.42 -16.69
C SER A 372 3.02 3.78 -17.36
N LEU A 373 1.80 4.32 -17.46
CA LEU A 373 1.56 5.64 -18.05
C LEU A 373 0.75 6.49 -17.09
N MET A 374 1.18 7.73 -16.88
CA MET A 374 0.46 8.76 -16.16
C MET A 374 -0.17 9.74 -17.15
N VAL A 375 -1.47 9.96 -16.99
CA VAL A 375 -2.24 10.93 -17.76
C VAL A 375 -3.04 11.84 -16.85
N HIS A 376 -2.78 13.13 -16.99
CA HIS A 376 -3.64 14.16 -16.44
C HIS A 376 -4.90 14.29 -17.32
N VAL A 377 -6.04 13.83 -16.81
CA VAL A 377 -7.22 13.50 -17.63
C VAL A 377 -7.87 14.69 -18.35
N GLU A 378 -7.73 15.89 -17.81
CA GLU A 378 -8.26 17.12 -18.42
C GLU A 378 -7.27 17.78 -19.41
N GLY A 379 -6.03 17.30 -19.47
CA GLY A 379 -4.98 17.81 -20.36
C GLY A 379 -4.53 19.25 -20.07
N THR A 380 -4.89 19.78 -18.91
CA THR A 380 -4.56 21.12 -18.42
C THR A 380 -4.45 21.13 -16.90
N ARG A 381 -3.60 22.02 -16.36
CA ARG A 381 -3.55 22.34 -14.94
C ARG A 381 -4.80 23.11 -14.49
N ALA A 382 -5.22 22.85 -13.26
CA ALA A 382 -6.25 23.59 -12.55
C ALA A 382 -5.77 24.98 -12.13
N HIS A 383 -6.72 25.85 -11.80
CA HIS A 383 -6.47 27.21 -11.32
C HIS A 383 -6.71 27.37 -9.82
N SER A 384 -7.35 26.40 -9.15
CA SER A 384 -7.61 26.43 -7.71
C SER A 384 -7.64 25.01 -7.12
N ALA A 385 -7.42 24.91 -5.81
CA ALA A 385 -7.56 23.66 -5.06
C ALA A 385 -9.03 23.15 -5.04
N ARG A 386 -10.01 24.03 -5.20
CA ARG A 386 -11.43 23.66 -5.25
C ARG A 386 -11.81 22.93 -6.54
N HIS A 387 -11.00 23.02 -7.60
CA HIS A 387 -11.27 22.35 -8.86
C HIS A 387 -11.35 20.83 -8.66
N ARG A 388 -12.39 20.23 -9.23
CA ARG A 388 -12.58 18.77 -9.29
C ARG A 388 -12.53 18.36 -10.75
N VAL A 389 -12.14 17.12 -11.03
CA VAL A 389 -12.17 16.61 -12.40
C VAL A 389 -13.62 16.58 -12.86
N GLU A 390 -13.93 17.33 -13.91
CA GLU A 390 -15.30 17.40 -14.48
C GLU A 390 -15.43 16.54 -15.73
N LYS A 391 -14.33 16.35 -16.46
CA LYS A 391 -14.33 15.67 -17.76
C LYS A 391 -13.10 14.79 -17.95
N MET A 392 -13.29 13.70 -18.69
CA MET A 392 -12.25 12.79 -19.13
C MET A 392 -12.64 12.20 -20.48
N SER A 393 -11.66 11.94 -21.34
CA SER A 393 -11.89 11.18 -22.58
C SER A 393 -12.10 9.70 -22.27
N GLY A 394 -13.21 9.10 -22.74
CA GLY A 394 -13.48 7.67 -22.57
C GLY A 394 -12.49 6.76 -23.31
N VAL A 395 -11.70 7.33 -24.24
CA VAL A 395 -10.60 6.62 -24.92
C VAL A 395 -9.63 5.99 -23.92
N PHE A 396 -9.40 6.59 -22.75
CA PHE A 396 -8.52 5.98 -21.74
C PHE A 396 -9.10 4.68 -21.16
N CYS A 397 -10.42 4.61 -20.97
CA CYS A 397 -11.09 3.39 -20.55
C CYS A 397 -11.01 2.33 -21.65
N ASP A 398 -11.28 2.70 -22.90
CA ASP A 398 -11.22 1.76 -24.03
C ASP A 398 -9.81 1.23 -24.26
N LEU A 399 -8.79 2.07 -24.10
CA LEU A 399 -7.39 1.67 -24.18
C LEU A 399 -7.00 0.74 -23.03
N ALA A 400 -7.43 1.03 -21.79
CA ALA A 400 -7.19 0.15 -20.64
C ALA A 400 -7.83 -1.23 -20.83
N ILE A 401 -9.07 -1.28 -21.32
CA ILE A 401 -9.79 -2.51 -21.69
C ILE A 401 -9.02 -3.26 -22.78
N SER A 402 -8.72 -2.61 -23.90
CA SER A 402 -8.04 -3.23 -25.04
C SER A 402 -6.64 -3.75 -24.70
N ALA A 403 -5.94 -3.09 -23.77
CA ALA A 403 -4.62 -3.48 -23.31
C ALA A 403 -4.64 -4.49 -22.16
N GLY A 404 -5.80 -4.72 -21.52
CA GLY A 404 -5.90 -5.55 -20.33
C GLY A 404 -5.12 -5.00 -19.13
N ILE A 405 -4.97 -3.68 -19.03
CA ILE A 405 -4.24 -3.00 -17.94
C ILE A 405 -5.21 -2.28 -17.00
N PRO A 406 -5.03 -2.37 -15.68
CA PRO A 406 -5.89 -1.68 -14.73
C PRO A 406 -5.64 -0.16 -14.75
N ILE A 407 -6.67 0.59 -14.39
CA ILE A 407 -6.59 2.02 -14.14
C ILE A 407 -6.33 2.24 -12.66
N VAL A 408 -5.33 3.04 -12.31
CA VAL A 408 -5.10 3.49 -10.93
C VAL A 408 -5.51 4.96 -10.84
N PRO A 409 -6.59 5.30 -10.12
CA PRO A 409 -6.98 6.69 -9.92
C PRO A 409 -5.90 7.44 -9.14
N VAL A 410 -5.63 8.69 -9.52
CA VAL A 410 -4.64 9.54 -8.87
C VAL A 410 -5.24 10.90 -8.54
N ARG A 411 -4.97 11.42 -7.36
CA ARG A 411 -5.30 12.81 -7.01
C ARG A 411 -4.11 13.52 -6.38
N PHE A 412 -3.82 14.73 -6.84
CA PHE A 412 -2.89 15.66 -6.23
C PHE A 412 -3.68 16.71 -5.44
N THR A 413 -3.27 16.97 -4.20
CA THR A 413 -3.89 17.98 -3.32
C THR A 413 -2.86 18.85 -2.63
N GLY A 414 -3.26 20.03 -2.17
CA GLY A 414 -2.42 20.93 -1.39
C GLY A 414 -1.49 21.86 -2.18
N GLY A 415 -1.49 21.78 -3.51
CA GLY A 415 -0.57 22.56 -4.35
C GLY A 415 -1.08 23.94 -4.78
N LEU A 416 -2.40 24.12 -4.80
CA LEU A 416 -3.04 25.35 -5.29
C LEU A 416 -3.70 26.14 -4.18
N PRO A 417 -3.89 27.46 -4.35
CA PRO A 417 -4.69 28.23 -3.41
C PRO A 417 -6.17 27.91 -3.59
N VAL A 418 -6.95 28.24 -2.57
CA VAL A 418 -8.41 28.07 -2.58
C VAL A 418 -9.07 28.97 -3.62
N GLU A 419 -8.60 30.22 -3.73
CA GLU A 419 -9.06 31.18 -4.73
C GLU A 419 -8.32 30.99 -6.06
N PRO A 420 -8.99 31.09 -7.21
CA PRO A 420 -8.36 30.85 -8.51
C PRO A 420 -7.19 31.79 -8.82
N VAL A 421 -6.07 31.22 -9.27
CA VAL A 421 -4.95 31.97 -9.85
C VAL A 421 -5.18 32.24 -11.34
N ALA A 422 -4.72 33.40 -11.81
CA ALA A 422 -4.80 33.75 -13.23
C ALA A 422 -3.87 32.88 -14.09
N GLU A 423 -2.65 32.64 -13.61
CA GLU A 423 -1.63 31.85 -14.28
C GLU A 423 -1.46 30.49 -13.62
N LYS A 424 -1.16 29.47 -14.44
CA LYS A 424 -0.93 28.10 -13.95
C LYS A 424 0.42 28.02 -13.27
N LEU A 425 0.42 27.49 -12.05
CA LEU A 425 1.64 27.41 -11.26
C LEU A 425 2.54 26.25 -11.71
N GLU A 426 3.84 26.47 -11.61
CA GLU A 426 4.85 25.42 -11.83
C GLU A 426 5.12 24.61 -10.57
N TYR A 427 5.15 25.28 -9.42
CA TYR A 427 5.35 24.70 -8.10
C TYR A 427 4.15 24.97 -7.20
N PRO A 428 4.03 24.24 -6.08
CA PRO A 428 3.02 24.51 -5.06
C PRO A 428 3.04 25.97 -4.60
N THR A 429 1.86 26.46 -4.24
CA THR A 429 1.66 27.84 -3.77
C THR A 429 2.55 28.15 -2.57
N GLY A 430 3.27 29.27 -2.65
CA GLY A 430 4.21 29.67 -1.61
C GLY A 430 5.36 28.67 -1.38
N MET A 431 5.71 27.88 -2.39
CA MET A 431 6.74 26.82 -2.29
C MET A 431 6.43 25.76 -1.23
N GLY A 432 5.14 25.58 -0.92
CA GLY A 432 4.66 24.54 0.00
C GLY A 432 4.78 23.13 -0.59
N ARG A 433 4.04 22.18 0.00
CA ARG A 433 4.07 20.76 -0.37
C ARG A 433 2.77 20.30 -1.02
N GLN A 434 2.76 19.06 -1.49
CA GLN A 434 1.59 18.38 -2.06
C GLN A 434 1.48 16.94 -1.60
N ASP A 435 0.25 16.45 -1.44
CA ASP A 435 -0.06 15.04 -1.23
C ASP A 435 -0.48 14.37 -2.53
N TYR A 436 0.00 13.13 -2.70
CA TYR A 436 -0.15 12.33 -3.89
C TYR A 436 -0.93 11.08 -3.51
N TRP A 437 -2.19 11.00 -3.93
CA TRP A 437 -3.10 9.92 -3.55
C TRP A 437 -3.22 8.91 -4.69
N LEU A 438 -2.98 7.63 -4.40
CA LEU A 438 -3.24 6.50 -5.27
C LEU A 438 -4.48 5.75 -4.78
N GLY A 439 -5.48 5.65 -5.63
CA GLY A 439 -6.71 4.94 -5.33
C GLY A 439 -6.63 3.45 -5.58
N THR A 440 -7.69 2.76 -5.16
CA THR A 440 -7.89 1.34 -5.45
C THR A 440 -7.85 1.10 -6.98
N PRO A 441 -7.00 0.18 -7.49
CA PRO A 441 -6.95 -0.14 -8.91
C PRO A 441 -8.29 -0.64 -9.45
N ILE A 442 -8.73 -0.08 -10.57
CA ILE A 442 -9.95 -0.47 -11.30
C ILE A 442 -9.55 -1.49 -12.38
N PRO A 443 -9.94 -2.77 -12.27
CA PRO A 443 -9.60 -3.78 -13.25
C PRO A 443 -10.35 -3.56 -14.58
N PRO A 444 -9.76 -3.98 -15.72
CA PRO A 444 -10.41 -3.88 -17.03
C PRO A 444 -11.81 -4.51 -17.07
N SER A 445 -11.97 -5.68 -16.44
CA SER A 445 -13.23 -6.41 -16.40
C SER A 445 -14.37 -5.62 -15.75
N GLU A 446 -14.07 -4.81 -14.73
CA GLU A 446 -15.07 -3.92 -14.11
C GLU A 446 -15.55 -2.86 -15.11
N LEU A 447 -14.65 -2.34 -15.95
CA LEU A 447 -15.01 -1.35 -16.98
C LEU A 447 -15.76 -1.99 -18.14
N GLU A 448 -15.41 -3.22 -18.53
CA GLU A 448 -16.09 -3.96 -19.60
C GLU A 448 -17.58 -4.12 -19.33
N ASP A 449 -17.95 -4.38 -18.07
CA ASP A 449 -19.33 -4.55 -17.61
C ASP A 449 -20.16 -3.24 -17.60
N LEU A 450 -19.51 -2.09 -17.72
CA LEU A 450 -20.14 -0.76 -17.68
C LEU A 450 -20.38 -0.19 -19.09
N GLY A 451 -21.45 0.60 -19.23
CA GLY A 451 -21.67 1.41 -20.42
C GLY A 451 -20.63 2.54 -20.57
N TYR A 452 -20.43 3.05 -21.78
CA TYR A 452 -19.38 4.05 -22.07
C TYR A 452 -19.39 5.26 -21.13
N LYS A 453 -20.59 5.82 -20.84
CA LYS A 453 -20.73 6.96 -19.92
C LYS A 453 -20.41 6.57 -18.47
N GLU A 454 -20.87 5.40 -18.04
CA GLU A 454 -20.66 4.89 -16.68
C GLU A 454 -19.18 4.60 -16.41
N ARG A 455 -18.42 4.12 -17.41
CA ARG A 455 -16.96 3.96 -17.31
C ARG A 455 -16.26 5.27 -16.96
N ILE A 456 -16.64 6.34 -17.65
CA ILE A 456 -16.06 7.68 -17.43
C ILE A 456 -16.42 8.17 -16.01
N GLU A 457 -17.71 8.10 -15.66
CA GLU A 457 -18.20 8.51 -14.34
C GLU A 457 -17.51 7.72 -13.22
N ARG A 458 -17.33 6.41 -13.38
CA ARG A 458 -16.68 5.53 -12.40
C ARG A 458 -15.24 5.94 -12.11
N VAL A 459 -14.44 6.25 -13.15
CA VAL A 459 -13.05 6.68 -12.99
C VAL A 459 -12.98 8.08 -12.40
N VAL A 460 -13.79 9.02 -12.89
CA VAL A 460 -13.82 10.41 -12.39
C VAL A 460 -14.25 10.47 -10.92
N GLN A 461 -15.25 9.68 -10.53
CA GLN A 461 -15.66 9.54 -9.14
C GLN A 461 -14.53 8.99 -8.27
N ALA A 462 -13.82 7.96 -8.74
CA ALA A 462 -12.69 7.40 -8.03
C ALA A 462 -11.59 8.43 -7.80
N VAL A 463 -11.20 9.18 -8.84
CA VAL A 463 -10.22 10.27 -8.72
C VAL A 463 -10.66 11.33 -7.71
N ASN A 464 -11.91 11.81 -7.82
CA ASN A 464 -12.42 12.88 -6.97
C ASN A 464 -12.67 12.45 -5.52
N ALA A 465 -12.84 11.14 -5.25
CA ALA A 465 -13.04 10.60 -3.90
C ALA A 465 -11.76 10.48 -3.08
N LEU A 466 -10.58 10.52 -3.72
CA LEU A 466 -9.30 10.34 -3.03
C LEU A 466 -8.94 11.52 -2.13
N GLY A 467 -8.24 11.26 -1.03
CA GLY A 467 -7.72 12.29 -0.15
C GLY A 467 -8.81 13.11 0.55
N PRO A 468 -8.47 14.31 1.06
CA PRO A 468 -9.41 15.10 1.85
C PRO A 468 -10.59 15.62 1.01
N SER A 469 -11.76 15.69 1.67
CA SER A 469 -12.99 16.23 1.07
C SER A 469 -12.85 17.70 0.68
N ALA A 470 -12.14 18.48 1.50
CA ALA A 470 -11.72 19.85 1.21
C ALA A 470 -10.24 19.87 0.86
N ASP A 471 -9.91 20.39 -0.32
CA ASP A 471 -8.52 20.59 -0.75
C ASP A 471 -8.13 22.04 -0.45
N VAL A 472 -7.06 22.19 0.32
CA VAL A 472 -6.52 23.46 0.79
C VAL A 472 -5.00 23.40 0.67
N PRO A 473 -4.32 24.53 0.37
CA PRO A 473 -2.87 24.52 0.23
C PRO A 473 -2.19 24.09 1.52
N HIS A 474 -1.09 23.35 1.38
CA HIS A 474 -0.19 23.08 2.50
C HIS A 474 0.49 24.38 2.98
N PRO A 475 1.02 24.40 4.22
CA PRO A 475 1.79 25.54 4.72
C PRO A 475 2.89 25.96 3.73
N PRO A 476 3.06 27.26 3.48
CA PRO A 476 4.10 27.76 2.57
C PRO A 476 5.49 27.62 3.17
N ASP A 477 6.50 27.68 2.31
CA ASP A 477 7.92 27.82 2.67
C ASP A 477 8.38 29.25 2.32
N PRO A 478 8.24 30.21 3.25
CA PRO A 478 8.55 31.61 2.96
C PRO A 478 10.04 31.86 2.73
N GLU A 479 10.92 31.04 3.33
CA GLU A 479 12.37 31.18 3.17
C GLU A 479 12.78 30.77 1.75
N LEU A 480 12.32 29.60 1.29
CA LEU A 480 12.56 29.16 -0.08
C LEU A 480 11.92 30.12 -1.09
N ALA A 481 10.67 30.55 -0.86
CA ALA A 481 10.01 31.50 -1.75
C ALA A 481 10.82 32.81 -1.91
N ALA A 482 11.31 33.38 -0.80
CA ALA A 482 12.14 34.58 -0.84
C ALA A 482 13.48 34.35 -1.55
N ALA A 483 14.12 33.19 -1.34
CA ALA A 483 15.37 32.83 -2.01
C ALA A 483 15.20 32.71 -3.53
N VAL A 484 14.13 32.04 -3.98
CA VAL A 484 13.79 31.89 -5.41
C VAL A 484 13.49 33.24 -6.06
N ASP A 485 12.73 34.10 -5.37
CA ASP A 485 12.44 35.45 -5.86
C ASP A 485 13.69 36.32 -5.95
N ALA A 486 14.62 36.19 -4.99
CA ALA A 486 15.91 36.86 -5.05
C ALA A 486 16.76 36.35 -6.23
N ARG A 487 16.79 35.03 -6.48
CA ARG A 487 17.52 34.44 -7.62
C ARG A 487 16.95 34.87 -8.95
N THR A 488 15.63 34.81 -9.09
CA THR A 488 14.93 35.17 -10.34
C THR A 488 15.12 36.66 -10.68
N ARG A 489 15.26 37.54 -9.67
CA ARG A 489 15.55 38.97 -9.88
C ARG A 489 17.01 39.25 -10.24
N ARG A 490 17.96 38.49 -9.69
CA ARG A 490 19.41 38.72 -9.90
C ARG A 490 19.99 38.00 -11.12
N SER A 491 19.27 37.04 -11.69
CA SER A 491 19.72 36.20 -12.80
C SER A 491 18.70 36.17 -13.93
N SER A 492 19.13 35.81 -15.14
CA SER A 492 18.23 35.60 -16.29
C SER A 492 17.55 34.22 -16.28
N VAL A 493 17.79 33.42 -15.23
CA VAL A 493 17.31 32.05 -15.13
C VAL A 493 15.78 32.03 -15.00
N PRO A 494 15.07 31.21 -15.79
CA PRO A 494 13.62 31.02 -15.64
C PRO A 494 13.25 30.55 -14.23
N PHE A 495 12.09 30.99 -13.74
CA PHE A 495 11.59 30.67 -12.39
C PHE A 495 11.68 29.16 -12.06
N GLY A 496 11.29 28.29 -13.00
CA GLY A 496 11.45 26.83 -12.92
C GLY A 496 12.85 26.39 -12.48
N LEU A 497 13.85 26.79 -13.26
CA LEU A 497 15.25 26.44 -13.02
C LEU A 497 15.83 27.16 -11.78
N ALA A 498 15.38 28.37 -11.49
CA ALA A 498 15.79 29.11 -10.29
C ALA A 498 15.34 28.40 -9.01
N THR A 499 14.11 27.89 -8.98
CA THR A 499 13.62 27.06 -7.86
C THR A 499 14.47 25.82 -7.67
N LEU A 500 14.76 25.09 -8.74
CA LEU A 500 15.58 23.89 -8.65
C LEU A 500 16.99 24.17 -8.08
N LEU A 501 17.61 25.27 -8.49
CA LEU A 501 18.91 25.67 -7.96
C LEU A 501 18.85 25.98 -6.46
N GLU A 502 17.85 26.73 -5.98
CA GLU A 502 17.74 27.03 -4.55
C GLU A 502 17.42 25.78 -3.72
N VAL A 503 16.61 24.86 -4.25
CA VAL A 503 16.31 23.57 -3.61
C VAL A 503 17.56 22.69 -3.49
N LEU A 504 18.48 22.78 -4.46
CA LEU A 504 19.79 22.13 -4.37
C LEU A 504 20.69 22.88 -3.38
N SER A 505 20.93 24.18 -3.55
CA SER A 505 21.84 24.98 -2.71
C SER A 505 21.54 24.92 -1.19
N ALA A 506 20.30 24.57 -0.80
CA ALA A 506 19.91 24.35 0.59
C ALA A 506 20.41 23.02 1.22
N ARG A 507 21.16 22.19 0.48
CA ARG A 507 21.56 20.84 0.90
C ARG A 507 23.05 20.56 0.69
N GLU A 508 23.53 19.53 1.39
CA GLU A 508 24.84 18.95 1.11
C GLU A 508 24.78 18.03 -0.11
N HIS A 509 25.87 18.02 -0.88
CA HIS A 509 25.91 17.43 -2.21
C HIS A 509 27.19 16.66 -2.50
N GLY A 510 27.09 15.71 -3.43
CA GLY A 510 28.24 15.07 -4.04
C GLY A 510 29.11 16.07 -4.82
N PRO A 511 30.36 15.69 -5.14
CA PRO A 511 31.32 16.59 -5.79
C PRO A 511 30.83 17.11 -7.15
N GLU A 512 30.06 16.33 -7.90
CA GLU A 512 29.52 16.71 -9.19
C GLU A 512 28.42 17.80 -9.10
N VAL A 513 27.48 17.67 -8.15
CA VAL A 513 26.45 18.70 -7.93
C VAL A 513 27.07 19.95 -7.29
N ALA A 514 28.05 19.79 -6.39
CA ALA A 514 28.82 20.92 -5.86
C ALA A 514 29.57 21.68 -6.97
N ALA A 515 30.16 20.97 -7.94
CA ALA A 515 30.79 21.60 -9.11
C ALA A 515 29.78 22.32 -10.01
N LEU A 516 28.60 21.74 -10.23
CA LEU A 516 27.49 22.39 -10.95
C LEU A 516 27.09 23.71 -10.28
N LEU A 517 26.82 23.69 -8.97
CA LEU A 517 26.41 24.87 -8.21
C LEU A 517 27.51 25.95 -8.25
N SER A 518 28.77 25.56 -8.04
CA SER A 518 29.91 26.49 -8.12
C SER A 518 30.04 27.14 -9.51
N ALA A 519 29.85 26.38 -10.58
CA ALA A 519 29.89 26.90 -11.95
C ALA A 519 28.75 27.88 -12.24
N VAL A 520 27.53 27.56 -11.81
CA VAL A 520 26.35 28.40 -12.03
C VAL A 520 26.39 29.67 -11.18
N GLU A 521 26.89 29.59 -9.93
CA GLU A 521 26.87 30.71 -8.98
C GLU A 521 28.10 31.62 -9.11
N HIS A 522 29.29 31.03 -9.33
CA HIS A 522 30.56 31.74 -9.27
C HIS A 522 31.29 31.79 -10.62
N GLY A 523 30.72 31.22 -11.68
CA GLY A 523 31.38 31.11 -12.98
C GLY A 523 32.62 30.22 -12.94
N ALA A 524 32.69 29.28 -11.98
CA ALA A 524 33.81 28.36 -11.85
C ALA A 524 33.95 27.48 -13.12
N ALA A 525 35.19 27.24 -13.53
CA ALA A 525 35.46 26.35 -14.66
C ALA A 525 35.15 24.89 -14.27
N ILE A 526 34.36 24.21 -15.10
CA ILE A 526 34.13 22.77 -14.99
C ILE A 526 35.16 22.06 -15.86
N PRO A 527 36.07 21.23 -15.30
CA PRO A 527 36.97 20.41 -16.10
C PRO A 527 36.15 19.48 -17.00
N ALA A 528 36.25 19.64 -18.32
CA ALA A 528 35.48 18.89 -19.31
C ALA A 528 36.31 17.76 -19.97
N ASP A 529 37.34 17.30 -19.26
CA ASP A 529 38.34 16.37 -19.78
C ASP A 529 37.75 14.96 -20.01
N ASP A 530 36.76 14.57 -19.20
CA ASP A 530 36.05 13.31 -19.31
C ASP A 530 34.55 13.48 -19.63
N ALA A 531 33.85 12.35 -19.81
CA ALA A 531 32.45 12.36 -20.17
C ALA A 531 31.54 12.92 -19.06
N ARG A 532 31.92 12.79 -17.79
CA ARG A 532 31.15 13.30 -16.65
C ARG A 532 31.29 14.82 -16.56
N GLY A 533 32.51 15.34 -16.67
CA GLY A 533 32.80 16.77 -16.72
C GLY A 533 32.06 17.47 -17.87
N ARG A 534 32.05 16.87 -19.07
CA ARG A 534 31.25 17.37 -20.21
C ARG A 534 29.75 17.39 -19.92
N TRP A 535 29.24 16.37 -19.25
CA TRP A 535 27.83 16.32 -18.87
C TRP A 535 27.47 17.42 -17.86
N ILE A 536 28.31 17.66 -16.84
CA ILE A 536 28.09 18.72 -15.84
C ILE A 536 28.14 20.10 -16.52
N ALA A 537 29.11 20.33 -17.40
CA ALA A 537 29.20 21.57 -18.18
C ALA A 537 27.97 21.78 -19.06
N GLY A 538 27.47 20.72 -19.69
CA GLY A 538 26.21 20.74 -20.45
C GLY A 538 25.02 21.13 -19.57
N LEU A 539 24.92 20.57 -18.36
CA LEU A 539 23.84 20.89 -17.42
C LEU A 539 23.94 22.34 -16.93
N ALA A 540 25.16 22.81 -16.59
CA ALA A 540 25.39 24.20 -16.22
C ALA A 540 24.96 25.18 -17.32
N SER A 541 25.13 24.80 -18.60
CA SER A 541 24.65 25.60 -19.73
C SER A 541 23.12 25.75 -19.73
N VAL A 542 22.36 24.71 -19.34
CA VAL A 542 20.89 24.79 -19.23
C VAL A 542 20.48 25.85 -18.20
N PHE A 543 21.22 25.95 -17.09
CA PHE A 543 20.99 26.93 -16.04
C PHE A 543 21.50 28.35 -16.36
N THR A 544 22.33 28.53 -17.38
CA THR A 544 22.96 29.83 -17.70
C THR A 544 22.59 30.40 -19.07
N LYS A 545 21.87 29.63 -19.91
CA LYS A 545 21.32 30.10 -21.19
C LYS A 545 20.48 31.37 -20.98
N PRO A 546 20.74 32.46 -21.72
CA PRO A 546 19.88 33.63 -21.71
C PRO A 546 18.47 33.27 -22.19
N ARG A 547 17.44 33.95 -21.65
CA ARG A 547 16.08 33.85 -22.22
C ARG A 547 16.15 34.15 -23.73
N ALA A 548 15.65 33.23 -24.56
CA ALA A 548 15.31 33.60 -25.93
C ALA A 548 14.25 34.71 -25.85
N CYS A 549 14.55 35.88 -26.41
CA CYS A 549 13.66 37.04 -26.45
C CYS A 549 12.36 36.75 -27.21
#